data_AF-A0A954E9I2-F1
#
_entry.id   AF-A0A954E9I2-F1
#
_cell.length_a   1.000
_cell.length_b   1.000
_cell.length_c   1.000
_cell.angle_alpha   90.00
_cell.angle_beta   90.00
_cell.angle_gamma   90.00
#
_symmetry.space_group_name_H-M   'P 1'
#
loop_
_entity.id
_entity.type
_entity.pdbx_description
1 polymer ?
#
loop_
_entity_poly.entity_id
_entity_poly.type
_entity_poly.pdbx_seq_one_letter_code
_entity_poly.pdbx_strand_id
1 'polypeptide(L)'
;MSLPCVASRYLTDELRLVVNQEKSRVVARKEFEFLDFAFVKSQATINVAGQCLKRFKHRIREITGRSRGISMEHRFTELRSYVRG
;
A
#
# COMPACT_ATOMS: atom_id res chain seq x y z
N MET A 1 -17.06 -21.74 0.00
CA MET A 1 -17.56 -20.88 1.09
C MET A 1 -16.51 -20.88 2.19
N SER A 2 -15.74 -19.80 2.31
CA SER A 2 -14.71 -19.66 3.36
C SER A 2 -15.37 -19.49 4.71
N LEU A 3 -15.10 -20.39 5.65
CA LEU A 3 -15.59 -20.31 7.03
C LEU A 3 -15.07 -19.02 7.70
N PRO A 4 -15.89 -18.27 8.44
CA PRO A 4 -15.44 -17.10 9.19
C PRO A 4 -14.41 -17.55 10.24
N CYS A 5 -13.21 -16.97 10.18
CA CYS A 5 -12.14 -17.26 11.13
C CYS A 5 -12.50 -16.76 12.53
N VAL A 6 -11.96 -17.39 13.58
CA VAL A 6 -12.25 -17.05 15.00
C VAL A 6 -12.05 -15.55 15.29
N ALA A 7 -11.08 -14.91 14.63
CA ALA A 7 -10.84 -13.48 14.73
C ALA A 7 -12.02 -12.62 14.23
N SER A 8 -12.69 -13.01 13.14
CA SER A 8 -13.84 -12.28 12.61
C SER A 8 -15.05 -12.33 13.54
N ARG A 9 -15.22 -13.46 14.26
CA ARG A 9 -16.31 -13.63 15.23
C ARG A 9 -16.10 -12.74 16.45
N TYR A 10 -14.88 -12.70 17.00
CA TYR A 10 -14.55 -11.80 18.11
C TYR A 10 -14.72 -10.31 17.74
N LEU A 11 -14.26 -9.90 16.55
CA LEU A 11 -14.39 -8.52 16.08
C LEU A 11 -15.86 -8.07 15.91
N THR A 12 -16.73 -9.00 15.51
CA THR A 12 -18.16 -8.69 15.26
C THR A 12 -18.98 -8.77 16.54
N ASP A 13 -18.76 -9.77 17.39
CA ASP A 13 -19.60 -10.04 18.56
C ASP A 13 -19.22 -9.17 19.77
N GLU A 14 -17.93 -9.01 20.05
CA GLU A 14 -17.45 -8.27 21.23
C GLU A 14 -17.21 -6.79 20.92
N LEU A 15 -16.58 -6.51 19.78
CA LEU A 15 -16.17 -5.15 19.40
C LEU A 15 -17.18 -4.45 18.47
N ARG A 16 -18.19 -5.17 17.97
CA ARG A 16 -19.23 -4.68 17.04
C ARG A 16 -18.67 -3.99 15.79
N LEU A 17 -17.52 -4.47 15.31
CA LEU A 17 -16.87 -3.96 14.10
C LEU A 17 -17.29 -4.78 12.89
N VAL A 18 -17.59 -4.09 11.78
CA VAL A 18 -17.92 -4.73 10.51
C VAL A 18 -16.62 -5.14 9.80
N VAL A 19 -16.41 -6.44 9.64
CA VAL A 19 -15.26 -6.98 8.89
C VAL A 19 -15.52 -6.86 7.39
N ASN A 20 -14.61 -6.18 6.68
CA ASN A 20 -14.65 -6.14 5.23
C ASN A 20 -14.05 -7.43 4.64
N GLN A 21 -14.91 -8.38 4.26
CA GLN A 21 -14.49 -9.68 3.74
C GLN A 21 -13.79 -9.61 2.38
N GLU A 22 -13.98 -8.54 1.60
CA GLU A 22 -13.28 -8.34 0.33
C GLU A 22 -11.79 -8.05 0.55
N LYS A 23 -11.48 -7.30 1.61
CA LYS A 23 -10.10 -6.98 2.02
C LYS A 23 -9.49 -8.09 2.88
N SER A 24 -10.29 -8.70 3.76
CA SER A 24 -9.88 -9.74 4.69
C SER A 24 -10.05 -11.13 4.08
N ARG A 25 -9.20 -11.45 3.10
CA ARG A 25 -9.15 -12.76 2.44
C ARG A 25 -7.91 -13.55 2.82
N VAL A 26 -8.07 -14.86 2.99
CA VAL A 26 -6.94 -15.77 3.14
C VAL A 26 -6.36 -16.01 1.75
N VAL A 27 -5.22 -15.36 1.46
CA VAL A 27 -4.49 -15.51 0.19
C VAL A 27 -3.14 -16.17 0.42
N ALA A 28 -2.63 -16.84 -0.62
CA ALA A 28 -1.30 -17.43 -0.59
C ALA A 28 -0.25 -16.35 -0.32
N ARG A 29 0.78 -16.69 0.48
CA ARG A 29 1.86 -15.77 0.90
C ARG A 29 2.48 -14.97 -0.26
N LYS A 30 2.53 -15.55 -1.46
CA LYS A 30 3.14 -14.95 -2.66
C LYS A 30 2.34 -13.79 -3.28
N GLU A 31 1.06 -13.67 -2.94
CA GLU A 31 0.12 -12.71 -3.53
C GLU A 31 -0.37 -11.67 -2.52
N PHE A 32 0.10 -11.74 -1.27
CA PHE A 32 -0.29 -10.83 -0.22
C PHE A 32 0.62 -9.59 -0.23
N GLU A 33 0.01 -8.43 -0.44
CA GLU A 33 0.63 -7.12 -0.25
C GLU A 33 0.16 -6.55 1.10
N PHE A 34 1.11 -6.16 1.96
CA PHE A 34 0.83 -5.60 3.30
C PHE A 34 1.62 -4.32 3.51
N LEU A 35 0.94 -3.23 3.85
CA LEU A 35 1.55 -1.90 4.07
C LEU A 35 2.57 -1.56 2.98
N ASP A 36 2.18 -1.78 1.72
CA ASP A 36 3.01 -1.50 0.54
C ASP A 36 4.24 -2.41 0.33
N PHE A 37 4.34 -3.50 1.09
CA PHE A 37 5.34 -4.57 0.89
C PHE A 37 4.70 -5.84 0.31
N ALA A 38 5.42 -6.50 -0.59
CA ALA A 38 5.06 -7.78 -1.16
C ALA A 38 6.06 -8.87 -0.75
N PHE A 39 5.55 -10.04 -0.39
CA PHE A 39 6.37 -11.20 -0.04
C PHE A 39 6.57 -12.10 -1.25
N VAL A 40 7.64 -11.85 -2.01
CA VAL A 40 7.96 -12.64 -3.22
C VAL A 40 9.00 -13.72 -2.88
N LYS A 41 8.62 -14.99 -3.08
CA LYS A 41 9.45 -16.23 -2.99
C LYS A 41 9.83 -16.76 -1.59
N SER A 42 10.37 -17.98 -1.57
CA SER A 42 10.51 -18.90 -0.42
C SER A 42 11.42 -18.43 0.72
N GLN A 43 12.09 -17.29 0.57
CA GLN A 43 12.96 -16.70 1.57
C GLN A 43 12.55 -15.26 1.86
N ALA A 44 11.32 -15.05 2.36
CA ALA A 44 10.84 -13.85 3.07
C ALA A 44 11.46 -12.51 2.63
N THR A 45 11.63 -12.29 1.32
CA THR A 45 12.32 -11.12 0.82
C THR A 45 11.30 -10.01 0.74
N ILE A 46 11.47 -9.00 1.59
CA ILE A 46 10.60 -7.82 1.62
C ILE A 46 10.82 -7.06 0.32
N ASN A 47 9.91 -7.20 -0.63
CA ASN A 47 9.92 -6.44 -1.87
C ASN A 47 8.92 -5.30 -1.78
N VAL A 48 9.16 -4.21 -2.51
CA VAL A 48 8.16 -3.15 -2.64
C VAL A 48 7.00 -3.68 -3.50
N ALA A 49 5.77 -3.56 -2.99
CA ALA A 49 4.58 -3.94 -3.72
C ALA A 49 4.50 -3.22 -5.06
N GLY A 50 4.06 -3.92 -6.11
CA GLY A 50 3.97 -3.34 -7.45
C GLY A 50 3.02 -2.14 -7.48
N GLN A 51 1.97 -2.17 -6.66
CA GLN A 51 1.05 -1.04 -6.49
C GLN A 51 1.74 0.18 -5.88
N CYS A 52 2.62 -0.01 -4.89
CA CYS A 52 3.30 1.10 -4.25
C CYS A 52 4.33 1.76 -5.18
N LEU A 53 5.05 0.96 -5.99
CA LEU A 53 5.91 1.50 -7.05
C LEU A 53 5.12 2.35 -8.06
N LYS A 54 3.90 1.93 -8.43
CA LYS A 54 3.02 2.71 -9.31
C LYS A 54 2.61 4.03 -8.67
N ARG A 55 2.22 4.02 -7.38
CA ARG A 55 1.88 5.22 -6.61
C ARG A 55 3.06 6.19 -6.51
N PHE A 56 4.24 5.67 -6.19
CA PHE A 56 5.47 6.45 -6.13
C PHE A 56 5.78 7.13 -7.47
N LYS A 57 5.73 6.37 -8.58
CA LYS A 57 5.91 6.92 -9.94
C LYS A 57 4.83 7.95 -10.29
N HIS A 58 3.59 7.73 -9.88
CA HIS A 58 2.50 8.68 -10.09
C HIS A 58 2.77 9.99 -9.34
N ARG A 59 3.17 9.91 -8.07
CA ARG A 59 3.48 11.09 -7.26
C ARG A 59 4.67 11.88 -7.80
N ILE A 60 5.72 11.22 -8.27
CA ILE A 60 6.84 11.88 -8.95
C ILE A 60 6.35 12.64 -10.20
N ARG A 61 5.44 12.05 -10.99
CA ARG A 61 4.87 12.71 -12.17
C ARG A 61 4.02 13.93 -11.81
N GLU A 62 3.25 13.87 -10.72
CA GLU A 62 2.53 15.03 -10.20
C GLU A 62 3.49 16.15 -9.80
N ILE A 63 4.56 15.80 -9.06
CA ILE A 63 5.54 16.79 -8.60
C ILE A 63 6.24 17.46 -9.81
N THR A 64 6.67 16.65 -10.77
CA THR A 64 7.39 17.10 -11.97
C THR A 64 6.48 17.66 -13.07
N GLY A 65 5.16 17.63 -12.89
CA GLY A 65 4.18 18.09 -13.86
C GLY A 65 4.34 19.56 -14.24
N ARG A 66 4.25 19.85 -15.54
CA ARG A 66 4.46 21.20 -16.11
C ARG A 66 3.32 22.18 -15.83
N SER A 67 2.14 21.71 -15.44
CA SER A 67 0.93 22.53 -15.22
C SER A 67 0.84 23.23 -13.87
N ARG A 68 1.81 23.05 -12.96
CA ARG A 68 1.70 23.53 -11.57
C ARG A 68 2.03 25.01 -11.34
N GLY A 69 2.59 25.71 -12.33
CA GLY A 69 2.93 27.15 -12.18
C GLY A 69 3.95 27.49 -11.08
N ILE A 70 4.66 26.48 -10.54
CA ILE A 70 5.67 26.65 -9.48
C ILE A 70 7.08 26.86 -10.05
N SER A 71 7.92 27.59 -9.30
CA SER A 71 9.33 27.76 -9.64
C SER A 71 10.06 26.41 -9.66
N MET A 72 11.10 26.31 -10.49
CA MET A 72 11.91 25.09 -10.58
C MET A 72 12.55 24.72 -9.24
N GLU A 73 12.96 25.70 -8.45
CA GLU A 73 13.58 25.50 -7.15
C GLU A 73 12.61 24.88 -6.12
N HIS A 74 11.36 25.35 -6.10
CA HIS A 74 10.32 24.73 -5.28
C HIS A 74 10.01 23.31 -5.72
N ARG A 75 9.99 23.06 -7.04
CA ARG A 75 9.78 21.72 -7.60
C ARG A 75 10.89 20.75 -7.18
N PHE A 76 12.15 21.19 -7.20
CA PHE A 76 13.28 20.36 -6.75
C PHE A 76 13.25 20.11 -5.24
N THR A 77 12.91 21.12 -4.44
CA THR A 77 12.80 20.99 -2.98
C THR A 77 11.73 19.98 -2.59
N GLU A 78 10.56 20.04 -3.21
CA GLU A 78 9.46 19.11 -2.98
C GLU A 78 9.82 17.67 -3.38
N LEU A 79 10.44 17.50 -4.55
CA LEU A 79 10.92 16.20 -5.01
C LEU A 79 11.97 15.62 -4.05
N ARG A 80 12.90 16.45 -3.58
CA ARG A 80 13.95 16.05 -2.64
C ARG A 80 13.37 15.62 -1.30
N SER A 81 12.38 16.35 -0.78
CA SER A 81 11.66 15.97 0.44
C SER A 81 10.95 14.64 0.27
N TYR A 82 10.24 14.45 -0.85
CA TYR A 82 9.46 13.24 -1.11
C TYR A 82 10.31 11.98 -1.28
N VAL A 83 11.47 12.09 -1.94
CA VAL A 83 12.38 10.94 -2.14
C VAL A 83 13.16 10.61 -0.87
N ARG A 84 13.46 11.60 -0.04
CA ARG A 84 14.21 11.40 1.21
C ARG A 84 13.35 10.74 2.30
N GLY A 85 12.03 10.94 2.26
CA GLY A 85 11.09 10.49 3.29
C GLY A 85 10.99 11.50 4.42
#